data_AF-A0A2K3MWQ9-F1
#
_entry.id   AF-A0A2K3MWQ9-F1
#
_cell.length_a   1.000
_cell.length_b   1.000
_cell.length_c   1.000
_cell.angle_alpha   90.00
_cell.angle_beta   90.00
_cell.angle_gamma   90.00
#
_symmetry.space_group_name_H-M   'P 1'
#
loop_
_entity.id
_entity.type
_entity.pdbx_description
1 polymer ?
#
loop_
_entity_poly.entity_id
_entity_poly.type
_entity_poly.pdbx_seq_one_letter_code
_entity_poly.pdbx_strand_id
1 'polypeptide(L)'
;MNDLLLHSSQCDSAHCQYPNCRQMKGLFYHAKRCRTRIFGGCVICKKVWYLIQLHARACNKSECNVPRCSDVKEHRRRLQQQSNSQQRAGSSDGNDVEVANNAG
;
A
#
# COMPACT_ATOMS: atom_id res chain seq x y z
N MET A 1 14.32 -5.15 -8.54
CA MET A 1 14.01 -3.89 -7.80
C MET A 1 13.44 -4.15 -6.40
N ASN A 2 12.62 -5.18 -6.19
CA ASN A 2 12.07 -5.53 -4.86
C ASN A 2 13.15 -5.87 -3.80
N ASP A 3 14.21 -6.57 -4.19
CA ASP A 3 15.27 -6.97 -3.24
C ASP A 3 16.08 -5.80 -2.71
N LEU A 4 16.22 -4.73 -3.51
CA LEU A 4 16.97 -3.54 -3.12
C LEU A 4 16.27 -2.79 -1.98
N LEU A 5 14.95 -2.60 -2.06
CA LEU A 5 14.17 -1.93 -1.01
C LEU A 5 14.23 -2.74 0.29
N LEU A 6 14.06 -4.06 0.20
CA LEU A 6 14.11 -4.94 1.35
C LEU A 6 15.51 -4.97 1.99
N HIS A 7 16.56 -5.07 1.17
CA HIS A 7 17.94 -5.03 1.63
C HIS A 7 18.27 -3.70 2.29
N SER A 8 18.05 -2.58 1.60
CA SER A 8 18.39 -1.24 2.11
C SER A 8 17.61 -0.83 3.37
N SER A 9 16.42 -1.42 3.59
CA SER A 9 15.64 -1.20 4.81
C SER A 9 16.18 -1.94 6.03
N GLN A 10 16.97 -3.00 5.83
CA GLN A 10 17.52 -3.85 6.90
C GLN A 10 19.05 -3.79 6.99
N CYS A 11 19.69 -3.21 5.98
CA CYS A 11 21.14 -3.13 5.93
C CYS A 11 21.59 -2.01 6.87
N ASP A 12 22.40 -2.33 7.88
CA ASP A 12 23.01 -1.33 8.76
C ASP A 12 24.48 -1.03 8.41
N SER A 13 25.06 -1.76 7.45
CA SER A 13 26.44 -1.54 7.02
C SER A 13 26.64 -0.14 6.43
N ALA A 14 27.60 0.60 7.00
CA ALA A 14 28.07 1.88 6.48
C ALA A 14 28.82 1.74 5.14
N HIS A 15 29.47 0.59 4.93
CA HIS A 15 30.24 0.26 3.74
C HIS A 15 29.60 -0.89 2.96
N CYS A 16 28.29 -0.80 2.73
CA CYS A 16 27.59 -1.76 1.89
C CYS A 16 28.19 -1.74 0.47
N GLN A 17 28.59 -2.91 -0.03
CA GLN A 17 29.21 -3.05 -1.35
C GLN A 17 28.25 -2.75 -2.51
N TYR A 18 26.94 -2.74 -2.25
CA TYR A 18 25.93 -2.42 -3.25
C TYR A 18 25.73 -0.88 -3.34
N PRO A 19 26.15 -0.22 -4.43
CA PRO A 19 26.07 1.24 -4.55
C PRO A 19 24.63 1.77 -4.42
N ASN A 20 23.66 1.01 -4.95
CA ASN A 20 22.24 1.35 -4.88
C ASN A 20 21.67 1.26 -3.47
N CYS A 21 22.28 0.49 -2.55
CA CYS A 21 21.85 0.40 -1.16
C CYS A 21 22.04 1.75 -0.46
N ARG A 22 23.21 2.38 -0.64
CA ARG A 22 23.52 3.68 -0.03
C ARG A 22 22.57 4.78 -0.52
N GLN A 23 22.27 4.79 -1.81
CA GLN A 23 21.30 5.72 -2.40
C GLN A 23 19.90 5.52 -1.79
N MET A 24 19.44 4.27 -1.69
CA MET A 24 18.12 3.97 -1.15
C MET A 24 18.00 4.30 0.35
N LYS A 25 19.06 4.07 1.14
CA LYS A 25 19.13 4.53 2.54
C LYS A 25 18.95 6.04 2.64
N GLY A 26 19.63 6.81 1.77
CA GLY A 26 19.50 8.26 1.71
C GLY A 26 18.06 8.71 1.41
N LEU A 27 17.39 8.02 0.49
CA LEU A 27 15.99 8.27 0.17
C LEU A 27 15.06 8.01 1.38
N PHE A 28 15.24 6.90 2.10
CA PHE A 28 14.47 6.62 3.31
C PHE A 28 14.75 7.62 4.44
N TYR A 29 16.01 7.98 4.64
CA TYR A 29 16.41 8.99 5.62
C TYR A 29 15.75 10.34 5.33
N HIS A 30 15.76 10.77 4.06
CA HIS A 30 15.06 11.97 3.63
C HIS A 30 13.56 11.87 3.92
N ALA A 31 12.90 10.79 3.50
CA ALA A 31 11.46 10.62 3.69
C ALA A 31 11.03 10.66 5.17
N LYS A 32 11.88 10.16 6.08
CA LYS A 32 11.66 10.22 7.54
C LYS A 32 11.70 11.65 8.09
N ARG A 33 12.54 12.53 7.54
CA ARG A 33 12.84 13.87 8.08
C ARG A 33 12.24 15.04 7.29
N CYS A 34 11.84 14.81 6.05
CA CYS A 34 11.31 15.86 5.19
C CYS A 34 10.00 16.41 5.75
N ARG A 35 9.92 17.73 5.99
CA ARG A 35 8.70 18.41 6.47
C ARG A 35 7.76 18.77 5.34
N THR A 36 8.30 19.12 4.18
CA THR A 36 7.54 19.43 2.95
C THR A 36 6.66 18.26 2.53
N ARG A 37 7.15 17.02 2.68
CA ARG A 37 6.43 15.78 2.35
C ARG A 37 5.85 15.81 0.92
N ILE A 38 5.01 14.83 0.58
CA ILE A 38 4.39 14.72 -0.75
C ILE A 38 3.42 15.89 -0.98
N PHE A 39 2.58 16.20 0.01
CA PHE A 39 1.53 17.20 -0.10
C PHE A 39 2.06 18.63 -0.23
N GLY A 40 3.23 18.94 0.34
CA GLY A 40 3.93 20.21 0.10
C GLY A 40 4.81 20.21 -1.16
N GLY A 41 4.76 19.16 -1.99
CA GLY A 41 5.41 19.14 -3.30
C GLY A 41 6.82 18.54 -3.36
N CYS A 42 7.33 17.88 -2.32
CA CYS A 42 8.68 17.33 -2.34
C CYS A 42 8.84 16.19 -3.37
N VAL A 43 9.69 16.42 -4.37
CA VAL A 43 9.97 15.46 -5.46
C VAL A 43 10.62 14.17 -4.98
N ILE A 44 11.48 14.23 -3.96
CA ILE A 44 12.15 13.05 -3.40
C ILE A 44 11.12 12.18 -2.66
N CYS A 45 10.27 12.78 -1.82
CA CYS A 45 9.18 12.06 -1.16
C CYS A 45 8.22 11.40 -2.16
N LYS A 46 7.90 12.07 -3.28
CA LYS A 46 7.10 11.48 -4.36
C LYS A 46 7.77 10.23 -4.96
N LYS A 47 9.08 10.29 -5.23
CA LYS A 47 9.84 9.14 -5.74
C LYS A 47 9.84 7.97 -4.74
N VAL A 48 10.14 8.24 -3.47
CA VAL A 48 10.13 7.20 -2.41
C VAL A 48 8.77 6.53 -2.29
N TRP A 49 7.72 7.34 -2.31
CA TRP A 49 6.36 6.85 -2.24
C TRP A 49 6.00 5.94 -3.40
N TYR A 50 6.34 6.33 -4.63
CA TYR A 50 6.13 5.50 -5.81
C TYR A 50 6.83 4.14 -5.70
N LEU A 51 8.09 4.11 -5.25
CA LEU A 51 8.84 2.87 -5.04
C LEU A 51 8.18 1.97 -3.99
N ILE A 52 7.73 2.54 -2.87
CA ILE A 52 7.02 1.78 -1.81
C ILE A 52 5.70 1.24 -2.33
N GLN A 53 4.94 2.01 -3.12
CA GLN A 53 3.69 1.54 -3.73
C GLN A 53 3.90 0.35 -4.66
N LEU A 54 4.92 0.42 -5.53
CA LEU A 54 5.27 -0.69 -6.41
C LEU A 54 5.63 -1.95 -5.61
N HIS A 55 6.46 -1.79 -4.58
CA HIS A 55 6.81 -2.90 -3.69
C HIS A 55 5.58 -3.50 -3.00
N ALA A 56 4.74 -2.66 -2.38
CA ALA A 56 3.57 -3.11 -1.63
C ALA A 56 2.55 -3.86 -2.49
N ARG A 57 2.47 -3.58 -3.80
CA ARG A 57 1.60 -4.32 -4.74
C ARG A 57 2.04 -5.77 -4.94
N ALA A 58 3.34 -6.02 -4.95
CA ALA A 58 3.94 -7.34 -5.15
C ALA A 58 4.35 -8.04 -3.84
N CYS A 59 4.29 -7.34 -2.71
CA CYS A 59 4.74 -7.85 -1.41
C CYS A 59 3.64 -8.64 -0.70
N ASN A 60 3.88 -9.94 -0.49
CA ASN A 60 2.96 -10.84 0.20
C ASN A 60 3.35 -11.12 1.66
N LYS A 61 4.45 -10.54 2.16
CA LYS A 61 4.88 -10.72 3.55
C LYS A 61 3.92 -10.01 4.49
N SER A 62 3.45 -10.66 5.55
CA SER A 62 2.66 -10.04 6.62
C SER A 62 3.49 -8.95 7.32
N GLU A 63 4.66 -9.33 7.79
CA GLU A 63 5.67 -8.47 8.41
C GLU A 63 6.74 -8.11 7.38
N CYS A 64 6.72 -6.87 6.93
CA CYS A 64 7.68 -6.36 5.95
C CYS A 64 8.49 -5.23 6.57
N ASN A 65 9.82 -5.36 6.53
CA ASN A 65 10.74 -4.35 7.06
C ASN A 65 10.90 -3.11 6.17
N VAL A 66 10.29 -3.10 4.99
CA VAL A 66 10.28 -1.90 4.13
C VAL A 66 9.39 -0.83 4.77
N PRO A 67 9.90 0.38 5.05
CA PRO A 67 9.12 1.43 5.68
C PRO A 67 7.82 1.71 4.94
N ARG A 68 6.73 1.87 5.71
CA ARG A 68 5.37 2.17 5.21
C ARG A 68 4.72 1.10 4.33
N CYS A 69 5.38 -0.03 4.03
CA CYS A 69 4.80 -1.10 3.21
C CYS A 69 3.48 -1.63 3.79
N SER A 70 3.45 -1.87 5.11
CA SER A 70 2.23 -2.33 5.80
C SER A 70 1.09 -1.33 5.69
N ASP A 71 1.35 -0.05 5.93
CA ASP A 71 0.34 1.02 5.82
C ASP A 71 -0.25 1.09 4.40
N VAL A 72 0.59 0.98 3.36
CA VAL A 72 0.13 1.01 1.97
C VAL A 72 -0.76 -0.19 1.66
N LYS A 73 -0.37 -1.39 2.11
CA LYS A 73 -1.18 -2.61 1.93
C LYS A 73 -2.51 -2.49 2.67
N GLU A 74 -2.49 -2.00 3.90
CA GLU A 74 -3.69 -1.81 4.71
C GLU A 74 -4.65 -0.79 4.07
N HIS A 75 -4.14 0.36 3.65
CA HIS A 75 -4.93 1.37 2.96
C HIS A 75 -5.60 0.78 1.70
N ARG A 76 -4.87 -0.01 0.90
CA ARG A 76 -5.43 -0.71 -0.26
C ARG A 76 -6.55 -1.68 0.14
N ARG A 77 -6.35 -2.47 1.19
CA ARG A 77 -7.36 -3.41 1.70
C ARG A 77 -8.63 -2.68 2.13
N ARG A 78 -8.51 -1.56 2.84
CA ARG A 78 -9.64 -0.72 3.25
C ARG A 78 -10.42 -0.18 2.05
N LEU A 79 -9.72 0.30 1.01
CA LEU A 79 -10.37 0.77 -0.23
C LEU A 79 -11.12 -0.35 -0.97
N GLN A 80 -10.55 -1.56 -1.02
CA GLN A 80 -11.20 -2.73 -1.63
C GLN A 80 -12.44 -3.17 -0.84
N GLN A 81 -12.40 -3.10 0.48
CA GLN A 81 -13.55 -3.39 1.34
C GLN A 81 -14.66 -2.35 1.15
N GLN A 82 -14.31 -1.08 1.00
CA GLN A 82 -15.26 -0.01 0.71
C GLN A 82 -15.93 -0.19 -0.66
N SER A 83 -15.18 -0.53 -1.71
CA SER A 83 -15.79 -0.79 -3.02
C SER A 83 -16.73 -2.00 -3.00
N ASN A 84 -16.33 -3.08 -2.32
CA ASN A 84 -17.14 -4.29 -2.25
C ASN A 84 -18.42 -4.10 -1.41
N SER A 85 -18.36 -3.31 -0.34
CA SER A 85 -19.55 -2.99 0.47
C SER A 85 -20.53 -2.10 -0.28
N GLN A 86 -20.04 -1.10 -1.03
CA GLN A 86 -20.88 -0.27 -1.91
C GLN A 86 -21.56 -1.09 -3.01
N GLN A 87 -20.85 -2.05 -3.61
CA GLN A 87 -21.44 -2.95 -4.62
C GLN A 87 -22.52 -3.87 -4.04
N ARG A 88 -22.37 -4.34 -2.79
CA ARG A 88 -23.39 -5.18 -2.13
C ARG A 88 -24.61 -4.39 -1.67
N ALA A 89 -24.43 -3.15 -1.23
CA ALA A 89 -25.54 -2.27 -0.83
C ALA A 89 -26.40 -1.80 -2.02
N GLY A 90 -25.87 -1.86 -3.25
CA GLY A 90 -26.62 -1.61 -4.49
C GLY A 90 -27.36 -2.84 -5.04
N SER A 91 -27.38 -3.96 -4.32
CA SER A 91 -28.10 -5.19 -4.67
C SER A 91 -29.14 -5.51 -3.59
N SER A 92 -30.07 -4.59 -3.38
CA SER A 92 -31.25 -4.78 -2.53
C SER A 92 -32.42 -4.01 -3.14
N ASP A 93 -32.84 -4.44 -4.33
CA ASP A 93 -34.14 -4.11 -4.87
C ASP A 93 -34.72 -5.36 -5.53
N GLY A 94 -35.87 -5.80 -5.01
CA GLY A 94 -36.81 -6.70 -5.66
C GLY A 94 -36.70 -8.19 -5.28
N ASN A 95 -37.31 -8.57 -4.15
CA ASN A 95 -38.13 -9.79 -4.06
C ASN A 95 -38.88 -9.82 -2.73
N ASP A 96 -39.98 -9.06 -2.68
CA ASP A 96 -41.12 -9.30 -1.81
C ASP A 96 -42.37 -8.92 -2.62
N VAL A 97 -43.48 -9.64 -2.39
CA VAL A 97 -44.79 -9.70 -3.12
C VAL A 97 -44.74 -10.64 -4.34
N GLU A 98 -45.40 -11.80 -4.39
CA GLU A 98 -46.86 -12.02 -4.33
C GLU A 98 -47.16 -13.53 -4.08
N VAL A 99 -47.73 -13.90 -2.92
CA VAL A 99 -49.12 -14.37 -2.68
C VAL A 99 -49.36 -15.88 -2.82
N ALA A 100 -49.90 -16.40 -1.73
CA ALA A 100 -50.44 -17.72 -1.55
C ALA A 100 -51.72 -17.97 -2.36
N ASN A 101 -52.03 -19.27 -2.52
CA ASN A 101 -53.33 -19.87 -2.83
C ASN A 101 -53.67 -20.07 -4.30
N ASN A 102 -53.62 -21.33 -4.75
CA ASN A 102 -54.77 -21.88 -5.45
C ASN A 102 -54.99 -23.35 -5.05
N ALA A 103 -56.00 -23.54 -4.20
CA ALA A 103 -56.73 -24.78 -4.05
C ALA A 103 -58.16 -24.46 -4.53
N GLY A 104 -58.60 -25.18 -5.57
CA GLY A 104 -59.89 -24.97 -6.24
C GLY A 104 -59.87 -25.62 -7.61
#